data_AF-A0A417HLB2-F1
#
_entry.id   AF-A0A417HLB2-F1
#
_cell.length_a   1.000
_cell.length_b   1.000
_cell.length_c   1.000
_cell.angle_alpha   90.00
_cell.angle_beta   90.00
_cell.angle_gamma   90.00
#
_symmetry.space_group_name_H-M   'P 1'
#
loop_
_entity.id
_entity.type
_entity.pdbx_description
1 polymer ?
#
loop_
_entity_poly.entity_id
_entity_poly.type
_entity_poly.pdbx_seq_one_letter_code
_entity_poly.pdbx_strand_id
1 'polypeptide(L)'
;MNLKERLRKKMKRSGGFTLIEMLIVVAIIAILVIVSIPMVSSSLDKAKSATDDANERAAKAAAMIEYMLNGGTGTATYNYDAATGKVVSGTTAPTDNNYGQGTSKNGKTRSGYVIVTIDASGSATTKWSGSGS
;
A
#
# COMPACT_ATOMS: atom_id res chain seq x y z
N MET A 1 24.63 25.36 57.75
CA MET A 1 24.94 24.65 56.48
C MET A 1 25.03 25.69 55.37
N ASN A 2 26.17 25.79 54.69
CA ASN A 2 26.45 26.90 53.77
C ASN A 2 25.73 26.72 52.43
N LEU A 3 25.20 27.80 51.85
CA LEU A 3 24.53 27.79 50.53
C LEU A 3 25.46 27.26 49.42
N LYS A 4 26.77 27.56 49.53
CA LYS A 4 27.83 27.02 48.66
C LYS A 4 27.91 25.49 48.70
N GLU A 5 27.65 24.85 49.84
CA GLU A 5 27.66 23.38 49.96
C GLU A 5 26.43 22.74 49.30
N ARG A 6 25.27 23.40 49.37
CA ARG A 6 24.03 22.92 48.74
C ARG A 6 24.13 22.88 47.21
N LEU A 7 24.76 23.89 46.61
CA LEU A 7 25.00 23.95 45.15
C LEU A 7 26.01 22.90 44.70
N ARG A 8 27.11 22.72 45.43
CA ARG A 8 28.16 21.74 45.12
C ARG A 8 27.67 20.29 45.24
N LYS A 9 26.74 20.00 46.17
CA LYS A 9 26.09 18.69 46.33
C LYS A 9 25.07 18.39 45.22
N LYS A 10 24.45 19.42 44.61
CA LYS A 10 23.50 19.26 43.50
C LYS A 10 24.21 18.92 42.17
N MET A 11 25.39 19.48 41.95
CA MET A 11 26.25 19.20 40.77
C MET A 11 26.93 17.82 40.80
N LYS A 12 27.16 17.24 41.99
CA LYS A 12 27.71 15.87 42.13
C LYS A 12 26.70 14.75 41.85
N ARG A 13 25.43 15.09 41.59
CA ARG A 13 24.34 14.12 41.39
C ARG A 13 23.78 14.07 39.96
N SER A 14 24.40 14.77 39.02
CA SER A 14 24.08 14.63 37.60
C SER A 14 24.93 13.49 37.00
N GLY A 15 24.43 12.26 37.12
CA GLY A 15 24.86 11.16 36.25
C GLY A 15 24.40 11.46 34.83
N GLY A 16 25.19 12.25 34.11
CA GLY A 16 24.92 12.63 32.73
C GLY A 16 25.23 11.47 31.79
N PHE A 17 24.36 11.28 30.80
CA PHE A 17 24.55 10.38 29.68
C PHE A 17 25.91 10.69 29.02
N THR A 18 26.78 9.69 28.93
CA THR A 18 28.12 9.90 28.35
C THR A 18 28.03 10.00 26.83
N LEU A 19 28.88 10.79 26.20
CA LEU A 19 28.93 10.88 24.72
C LEU A 19 29.20 9.51 24.09
N ILE A 20 30.00 8.66 24.76
CA ILE A 20 30.31 7.31 24.31
C ILE A 20 29.09 6.39 24.35
N GLU A 21 28.21 6.52 25.35
CA GLU A 21 26.96 5.76 25.39
C GLU A 21 26.07 6.11 24.19
N MET A 22 25.99 7.40 23.81
CA MET A 22 25.16 7.78 22.67
C MET A 22 25.77 7.28 21.36
N LEU A 23 27.11 7.29 21.27
CA LEU A 23 27.83 6.82 20.10
C LEU A 23 27.59 5.32 19.84
N ILE A 24 27.67 4.49 20.88
CA ILE A 24 27.44 3.04 20.76
C ILE A 24 25.98 2.76 20.38
N VAL A 25 25.02 3.48 20.96
CA VAL A 25 23.59 3.31 20.65
C VAL A 25 23.30 3.62 19.19
N VAL A 26 23.80 4.76 18.68
CA VAL A 26 23.60 5.14 17.27
C VAL A 26 24.30 4.14 16.33
N ALA A 27 25.49 3.65 16.70
CA ALA A 27 26.20 2.64 15.92
C ALA A 27 25.39 1.34 15.78
N ILE A 28 24.76 0.87 16.86
CA ILE A 28 23.90 -0.33 16.81
C ILE A 28 22.64 -0.07 15.99
N ILE A 29 21.97 1.08 16.17
CA ILE A 29 20.78 1.44 15.39
C ILE A 29 21.11 1.48 13.89
N ALA A 30 22.26 2.03 13.51
CA ALA A 30 22.70 2.08 12.11
C ALA A 30 22.81 0.67 11.49
N ILE A 31 23.40 -0.29 12.21
CA ILE A 31 23.52 -1.68 11.76
C ILE A 31 22.12 -2.30 11.56
N LEU A 32 21.21 -2.10 12.52
CA LEU A 32 19.84 -2.62 12.44
C LEU A 32 19.08 -2.05 11.25
N VAL A 33 19.20 -0.74 11.00
CA VAL A 33 18.53 -0.05 9.89
C VAL A 33 19.02 -0.58 8.54
N ILE A 34 20.33 -0.79 8.37
CA ILE A 34 20.92 -1.31 7.12
C ILE A 34 20.30 -2.66 6.74
N VAL A 35 20.12 -3.58 7.69
CA VAL A 35 19.51 -4.88 7.43
C VAL A 35 17.98 -4.78 7.28
N SER A 36 17.34 -3.86 8.01
CA SER A 36 15.89 -3.76 8.06
C SER A 36 15.27 -3.14 6.81
N ILE A 37 15.90 -2.12 6.21
CA ILE A 37 15.37 -1.42 5.03
C ILE A 37 15.05 -2.37 3.85
N PRO A 38 15.99 -3.19 3.35
CA PRO A 38 15.71 -4.05 2.19
C PRO A 38 14.65 -5.11 2.49
N MET A 39 14.65 -5.65 3.72
CA MET A 39 13.67 -6.65 4.16
C MET A 39 12.25 -6.08 4.19
N VAL A 40 12.09 -4.89 4.80
CA VAL A 40 10.79 -4.21 4.90
C VAL A 40 10.31 -3.80 3.51
N SER A 41 11.18 -3.23 2.66
CA SER A 41 10.82 -2.84 1.29
C SER A 41 10.29 -4.03 0.48
N SER A 42 11.01 -5.16 0.47
CA SER A 42 10.57 -6.35 -0.26
C SER A 42 9.24 -6.91 0.28
N SER A 43 9.04 -6.85 1.60
CA SER A 43 7.79 -7.29 2.23
C SER A 43 6.61 -6.40 1.86
N LEU A 44 6.83 -5.08 1.81
CA LEU A 44 5.83 -4.10 1.37
C LEU A 44 5.46 -4.32 -0.11
N ASP A 45 6.43 -4.57 -0.98
CA ASP A 45 6.17 -4.85 -2.40
C ASP A 45 5.35 -6.14 -2.59
N LYS A 46 5.67 -7.18 -1.84
CA LYS A 46 4.88 -8.43 -1.82
C LYS A 46 3.45 -8.21 -1.32
N ALA A 47 3.29 -7.44 -0.23
CA ALA A 47 1.97 -7.11 0.31
C ALA A 47 1.13 -6.31 -0.67
N LYS A 48 1.72 -5.30 -1.34
CA LYS A 48 1.07 -4.52 -2.40
C LYS A 48 0.63 -5.42 -3.55
N SER A 49 1.52 -6.27 -4.07
CA SER A 49 1.21 -7.18 -5.19
C SER A 49 0.10 -8.19 -4.85
N ALA A 50 0.11 -8.73 -3.63
CA ALA A 50 -0.95 -9.61 -3.14
C ALA A 50 -2.30 -8.89 -3.01
N THR A 51 -2.29 -7.63 -2.56
CA THR A 51 -3.47 -6.77 -2.48
C THR A 51 -4.02 -6.46 -3.87
N ASP A 52 -3.16 -6.12 -4.82
CA ASP A 52 -3.53 -5.88 -6.22
C ASP A 52 -4.15 -7.14 -6.86
N ASP A 53 -3.58 -8.31 -6.60
CA ASP A 53 -4.15 -9.60 -7.05
C ASP A 53 -5.53 -9.88 -6.43
N ALA A 54 -5.72 -9.53 -5.15
CA ALA A 54 -7.02 -9.66 -4.49
C ALA A 54 -8.05 -8.69 -5.09
N ASN A 55 -7.66 -7.44 -5.34
CA ASN A 55 -8.50 -6.42 -5.96
C ASN A 55 -8.93 -6.81 -7.38
N GLU A 56 -8.04 -7.37 -8.20
CA GLU A 56 -8.40 -7.89 -9.53
C GLU A 56 -9.45 -9.02 -9.45
N ARG A 57 -9.32 -9.93 -8.48
CA ARG A 57 -10.30 -11.02 -8.29
C ARG A 57 -11.65 -10.47 -7.82
N ALA A 58 -11.64 -9.56 -6.85
CA ALA A 58 -12.84 -8.92 -6.33
C ALA A 58 -13.56 -8.12 -7.42
N ALA A 59 -12.80 -7.35 -8.22
CA ALA A 59 -13.32 -6.61 -9.37
C ALA A 59 -14.03 -7.52 -10.37
N LYS A 60 -13.40 -8.63 -10.77
CA LYS A 60 -14.01 -9.60 -11.69
C LYS A 60 -15.32 -10.17 -11.15
N ALA A 61 -15.33 -10.56 -9.89
CA ALA A 61 -16.52 -11.11 -9.25
C ALA A 61 -17.65 -10.08 -9.20
N ALA A 62 -17.37 -8.86 -8.73
CA ALA A 62 -18.35 -7.78 -8.65
C ALA A 62 -18.89 -7.39 -10.04
N ALA A 63 -18.02 -7.29 -11.04
CA ALA A 63 -18.42 -7.00 -12.42
C ALA A 63 -19.29 -8.10 -13.02
N MET A 64 -18.94 -9.38 -12.79
CA MET A 64 -19.76 -10.50 -13.26
C MET A 64 -21.15 -10.51 -12.62
N ILE A 65 -21.24 -10.26 -11.31
CA ILE A 65 -22.52 -10.16 -10.62
C ILE A 65 -23.37 -9.05 -11.23
N GLU A 66 -22.80 -7.86 -11.40
CA GLU A 66 -23.51 -6.72 -11.98
C GLU A 66 -23.94 -6.97 -13.43
N TYR A 67 -23.10 -7.63 -14.22
CA TYR A 67 -23.40 -8.01 -15.59
C TYR A 67 -24.58 -8.98 -15.68
N MET A 68 -24.62 -9.98 -14.80
CA MET A 68 -25.71 -10.95 -14.75
C MET A 68 -27.01 -10.34 -14.24
N LEU A 69 -26.94 -9.48 -13.21
CA LEU A 69 -28.12 -8.80 -12.65
C LEU A 69 -28.81 -7.88 -13.67
N ASN A 70 -28.04 -7.24 -14.54
CA ASN A 70 -28.58 -6.36 -15.58
C ASN A 70 -28.91 -7.08 -16.90
N GLY A 71 -28.91 -8.43 -16.92
CA GLY A 71 -29.27 -9.20 -18.11
C GLY A 71 -28.28 -9.01 -19.26
N GLY A 72 -26.98 -8.95 -18.97
CA GLY A 72 -25.92 -8.68 -19.93
C GLY A 72 -25.96 -9.61 -21.15
N THR A 73 -26.10 -9.02 -22.33
CA THR A 73 -26.18 -9.71 -23.63
C THR A 73 -25.06 -9.32 -24.60
N GLY A 74 -24.18 -8.40 -24.19
CA GLY A 74 -23.13 -7.84 -25.04
C GLY A 74 -21.93 -7.38 -24.21
N THR A 75 -20.95 -6.76 -24.86
CA THR A 75 -19.75 -6.31 -24.15
C THR A 75 -20.07 -5.20 -23.15
N ALA A 76 -19.68 -5.39 -21.89
CA ALA A 76 -19.87 -4.41 -20.82
C ALA A 76 -18.52 -4.09 -20.14
N THR A 77 -18.37 -2.85 -19.69
CA THR A 77 -17.17 -2.40 -18.97
C THR A 77 -17.56 -1.78 -17.62
N TYR A 78 -16.82 -2.18 -16.59
CA TYR A 78 -17.05 -1.83 -15.20
C TYR A 78 -15.75 -1.37 -14.55
N ASN A 79 -15.81 -0.28 -13.80
CA ASN A 79 -14.69 0.21 -13.00
C ASN A 79 -14.90 -0.19 -11.54
N TYR A 80 -13.90 -0.82 -10.95
CA TYR A 80 -13.97 -1.30 -9.57
C TYR A 80 -13.54 -0.23 -8.57
N ASP A 81 -14.39 0.00 -7.59
CA ASP A 81 -14.15 0.84 -6.43
C ASP A 81 -13.83 -0.05 -5.24
N ALA A 82 -12.54 -0.13 -4.86
CA ALA A 82 -12.10 -1.02 -3.79
C ALA A 82 -12.45 -0.51 -2.37
N ALA A 83 -12.73 0.79 -2.20
CA ALA A 83 -13.17 1.36 -0.94
C ALA A 83 -14.61 0.93 -0.61
N THR A 84 -15.46 0.86 -1.63
CA THR A 84 -16.87 0.43 -1.47
C THR A 84 -17.09 -1.04 -1.79
N GLY A 85 -16.13 -1.70 -2.45
CA GLY A 85 -16.26 -3.07 -2.95
C GLY A 85 -17.28 -3.20 -4.09
N LYS A 86 -17.60 -2.10 -4.77
CA LYS A 86 -18.63 -2.05 -5.82
C LYS A 86 -18.01 -1.79 -7.18
N VAL A 87 -18.78 -2.10 -8.22
CA VAL A 87 -18.47 -1.71 -9.59
C VAL A 87 -19.35 -0.56 -10.03
N VAL A 88 -18.79 0.33 -10.84
CA VAL A 88 -19.48 1.43 -11.50
C VAL A 88 -19.46 1.15 -13.01
N SER A 89 -20.62 1.16 -13.64
CA SER A 89 -20.76 0.91 -15.07
C SER A 89 -20.19 2.06 -15.91
N GLY A 90 -19.51 1.74 -17.01
CA GLY A 90 -19.07 2.71 -18.02
C GLY A 90 -17.71 3.36 -17.75
N THR A 91 -17.55 4.61 -18.17
CA THR A 91 -16.28 5.35 -18.13
C THR A 91 -16.07 6.18 -16.86
N THR A 92 -17.01 6.12 -15.92
CA THR A 92 -16.96 6.91 -14.69
C THR A 92 -15.90 6.36 -13.76
N ALA A 93 -14.91 7.20 -13.41
CA ALA A 93 -13.91 6.82 -12.44
C ALA A 93 -14.57 6.52 -11.07
N PRO A 94 -14.09 5.50 -10.34
CA PRO A 94 -14.55 5.22 -8.98
C PRO A 94 -14.19 6.37 -8.03
N THR A 95 -14.87 6.42 -6.88
CA THR A 95 -14.75 7.53 -5.93
C THR A 95 -13.37 7.62 -5.28
N ASP A 96 -12.77 6.46 -5.05
CA ASP A 96 -11.35 6.32 -4.76
C ASP A 96 -10.70 5.54 -5.90
N ASN A 97 -9.61 6.10 -6.42
CA ASN A 97 -8.95 5.75 -7.67
C ASN A 97 -7.47 5.40 -7.48
N ASN A 98 -7.01 5.19 -6.23
CA ASN A 98 -5.59 5.04 -5.88
C ASN A 98 -5.24 3.71 -5.21
N TYR A 99 -5.70 2.58 -5.78
CA TYR A 99 -5.43 1.26 -5.20
C TYR A 99 -4.16 0.60 -5.71
N GLY A 100 -3.84 0.80 -6.99
CA GLY A 100 -2.61 0.30 -7.61
C GLY A 100 -1.44 1.18 -7.18
N GLN A 101 -0.64 0.71 -6.23
CA GLN A 101 0.48 1.48 -5.68
C GLN A 101 1.80 1.22 -6.42
N GLY A 102 1.74 1.00 -7.74
CA GLY A 102 2.91 0.95 -8.62
C GLY A 102 3.66 -0.38 -8.65
N THR A 103 3.01 -1.50 -8.31
CA THR A 103 3.65 -2.82 -8.47
C THR A 103 3.63 -3.24 -9.93
N SER A 104 4.67 -3.94 -10.40
CA SER A 104 4.69 -4.47 -11.77
C SER A 104 4.39 -5.96 -11.80
N LYS A 105 3.50 -6.38 -12.70
CA LYS A 105 3.25 -7.79 -13.01
C LYS A 105 3.26 -7.99 -14.52
N ASN A 106 4.01 -9.00 -14.99
CA ASN A 106 4.19 -9.28 -16.42
C ASN A 106 4.64 -8.06 -17.23
N GLY A 107 5.51 -7.23 -16.68
CA GLY A 107 6.01 -6.01 -17.35
C GLY A 107 5.02 -4.85 -17.39
N LYS A 108 3.85 -4.95 -16.74
CA LYS A 108 2.84 -3.90 -16.67
C LYS A 108 2.75 -3.33 -15.27
N THR A 109 2.77 -2.01 -15.17
CA THR A 109 2.59 -1.28 -13.92
C THR A 109 1.11 -1.31 -13.51
N ARG A 110 0.86 -1.74 -12.28
CA ARG A 110 -0.44 -1.72 -11.63
C ARG A 110 -0.59 -0.39 -10.90
N SER A 111 -1.35 0.50 -11.52
CA SER A 111 -1.61 1.82 -10.97
C SER A 111 -3.06 2.20 -11.17
N GLY A 112 -3.61 2.95 -10.22
CA GLY A 112 -4.98 3.44 -10.28
C GLY A 112 -6.03 2.42 -9.79
N TYR A 113 -7.08 2.21 -10.59
CA TYR A 113 -8.20 1.31 -10.30
C TYR A 113 -8.31 0.21 -11.36
N VAL A 114 -9.02 -0.88 -11.02
CA VAL A 114 -9.22 -2.02 -11.92
C VAL A 114 -10.42 -1.77 -12.82
N ILE A 115 -10.24 -1.96 -14.12
CA ILE A 115 -11.26 -1.94 -15.15
C ILE A 115 -11.51 -3.38 -15.58
N VAL A 116 -12.76 -3.82 -15.52
CA VAL A 116 -13.19 -5.15 -15.97
C VAL A 116 -14.01 -5.00 -17.23
N THR A 117 -13.63 -5.72 -18.29
CA THR A 117 -14.43 -5.84 -19.51
C THR A 117 -14.93 -7.26 -19.63
N ILE A 118 -16.25 -7.42 -19.67
CA ILE A 118 -16.94 -8.68 -19.91
C ILE A 118 -17.39 -8.69 -21.36
N ASP A 119 -16.98 -9.69 -22.12
CA ASP A 119 -17.41 -9.83 -23.52
C ASP A 119 -18.80 -10.48 -23.63
N ALA A 120 -19.36 -10.48 -24.84
CA ALA A 120 -20.65 -11.11 -25.12
C ALA A 120 -20.68 -12.63 -24.83
N SER A 121 -19.52 -13.29 -24.70
CA SER A 121 -19.39 -14.70 -24.31
C SER A 121 -19.31 -14.92 -22.80
N GLY A 122 -19.33 -13.85 -22.01
CA GLY A 122 -19.23 -13.88 -20.54
C GLY A 122 -17.79 -13.95 -20.01
N SER A 123 -16.77 -13.82 -20.86
CA SER A 123 -15.37 -13.83 -20.44
C SER A 123 -14.97 -12.47 -19.86
N ALA A 124 -14.42 -12.48 -18.63
CA ALA A 124 -13.99 -11.27 -17.94
C ALA A 124 -12.47 -11.04 -18.04
N THR A 125 -12.10 -9.91 -18.64
CA THR A 125 -10.72 -9.42 -18.71
C THR A 125 -10.51 -8.22 -17.79
N THR A 126 -9.31 -8.08 -17.22
CA THR A 126 -8.96 -6.97 -16.31
C THR A 126 -7.83 -6.13 -16.87
N LYS A 127 -7.90 -4.82 -16.64
CA LYS A 127 -6.83 -3.85 -16.89
C LYS A 127 -6.74 -2.88 -15.72
N TRP A 128 -5.58 -2.25 -15.55
CA TRP A 128 -5.39 -1.16 -14.59
C TRP A 128 -5.48 0.17 -15.31
N SER A 129 -6.19 1.15 -14.74
CA SER A 129 -6.41 2.46 -15.37
C SER A 129 -5.13 3.27 -15.54
N GLY A 130 -4.16 3.09 -14.64
CA GLY A 130 -2.85 3.73 -14.69
C GLY A 130 -1.74 2.87 -15.30
N SER A 131 -2.06 1.70 -15.87
CA SER A 131 -1.08 0.95 -16.66
C SER A 131 -0.84 1.71 -17.96
N GLY A 132 0.27 2.44 -18.04
CA GLY A 132 0.75 3.00 -19.30
C GLY A 132 0.78 1.92 -20.39
N SER A 133 0.34 2.30 -21.59
CA SER A 133 0.42 1.53 -22.83
C SER A 133 1.85 1.08 -23.13
#